data_AF-A0A923LX92-F1
#
_entry.id   AF-A0A923LX92-F1
#
_cell.length_a   1.000
_cell.length_b   1.000
_cell.length_c   1.000
_cell.angle_alpha   90.00
_cell.angle_beta   90.00
_cell.angle_gamma   90.00
#
_symmetry.space_group_name_H-M   'P 1'
#
loop_
_entity.id
_entity.type
_entity.pdbx_description
1 polymer ?
#
loop_
_entity_poly.entity_id
_entity_poly.type
_entity_poly.pdbx_seq_one_letter_code
_entity_poly.pdbx_strand_id
1 'polypeptide(L)'
;MEENLEGIQRPVYRNLRIIWQVQVIGFVFSFFDNILVTVAGIVLLIVRIVQVRALADVSDGMARAYRVLITGLALTVGCSLLGLLAFGSILSVIFALAALAGAIVLLVADYYFFFGLDDLAALRGYAYPQGRIKRCFWLSLIGGVVVGITEQLGAAWFAEACNIVITVITLVLLWQYLEAVKQAEQNA
;
A
#
# COMPACT_ATOMS: atom_id res chain seq x y z
N MET A 1 1.25 -27.70 -14.09
CA MET A 1 1.67 -27.47 -12.69
C MET A 1 3.16 -27.08 -12.59
N GLU A 2 3.91 -27.05 -13.70
CA GLU A 2 5.33 -26.65 -13.76
C GLU A 2 5.55 -25.15 -14.02
N GLU A 3 4.59 -24.45 -14.62
CA GLU A 3 4.67 -23.00 -14.94
C GLU A 3 4.80 -22.09 -13.71
N ASN A 4 4.36 -22.55 -12.54
CA ASN A 4 4.39 -21.75 -11.30
C ASN A 4 5.77 -21.79 -10.61
N LEU A 5 6.63 -22.76 -10.94
CA LEU A 5 7.96 -22.89 -10.32
C LEU A 5 8.94 -21.83 -10.83
N GLU A 6 8.86 -21.43 -12.10
CA GLU A 6 9.71 -20.37 -12.67
C GLU A 6 9.35 -18.98 -12.13
N GLY A 7 8.06 -18.70 -11.89
CA GLY A 7 7.61 -17.47 -11.24
C GLY A 7 8.11 -17.36 -9.80
N ILE A 8 8.08 -18.48 -9.05
CA ILE A 8 8.55 -18.57 -7.66
C ILE A 8 10.06 -18.36 -7.53
N GLN A 9 10.88 -18.50 -8.57
CA GLN A 9 12.33 -18.22 -8.51
C GLN A 9 12.74 -16.80 -8.95
N ARG A 10 11.82 -15.97 -9.46
CA ARG A 10 12.18 -14.61 -9.89
C ARG A 10 12.67 -13.77 -8.71
N PRO A 11 13.73 -12.95 -8.88
CA PRO A 11 14.22 -12.07 -7.83
C PRO A 11 13.17 -11.01 -7.52
N VAL A 12 12.72 -10.99 -6.27
CA VAL A 12 11.66 -10.12 -5.73
C VAL A 12 12.27 -8.91 -5.03
N TYR A 13 13.52 -9.03 -4.54
CA TYR A 13 14.23 -7.97 -3.81
C TYR A 13 14.20 -6.62 -4.53
N ARG A 14 14.47 -6.59 -5.85
CA ARG A 14 14.53 -5.34 -6.62
C ARG A 14 13.19 -4.60 -6.59
N ASN A 15 12.09 -5.31 -6.83
CA ASN A 15 10.77 -4.70 -6.90
C ASN A 15 10.32 -4.23 -5.51
N LEU A 16 10.55 -5.04 -4.49
CA LEU A 16 10.29 -4.67 -3.09
C LEU A 16 11.10 -3.46 -2.65
N ARG A 17 12.36 -3.34 -3.08
CA ARG A 17 13.24 -2.21 -2.75
C ARG A 17 12.69 -0.93 -3.32
N ILE A 18 12.20 -0.96 -4.56
CA ILE A 18 11.57 0.20 -5.20
C ILE A 18 10.28 0.56 -4.47
N ILE A 19 9.44 -0.42 -4.09
CA ILE A 19 8.22 -0.15 -3.31
C ILE A 19 8.55 0.53 -1.99
N TRP A 20 9.55 0.03 -1.26
CA TRP A 20 10.00 0.64 -0.01
C TRP A 20 10.53 2.06 -0.23
N GLN A 21 11.37 2.28 -1.24
CA GLN A 21 11.90 3.61 -1.56
C GLN A 21 10.78 4.60 -1.91
N VAL A 22 9.80 4.17 -2.70
CA VAL A 22 8.64 4.98 -3.06
C VAL A 22 7.85 5.41 -1.82
N GLN A 23 7.68 4.52 -0.84
CA GLN A 23 7.02 4.86 0.42
C GLN A 23 7.84 5.83 1.27
N VAL A 24 9.17 5.67 1.33
CA VAL A 24 10.05 6.61 2.04
C VAL A 24 9.97 8.00 1.42
N ILE A 25 10.05 8.10 0.09
CA ILE A 25 9.94 9.39 -0.61
C ILE A 25 8.54 9.98 -0.38
N GLY A 26 7.48 9.17 -0.49
CA GLY A 26 6.12 9.60 -0.22
C GLY A 26 5.92 10.13 1.20
N PHE A 27 6.54 9.50 2.20
CA PHE A 27 6.53 9.96 3.58
C PHE A 27 7.29 11.28 3.77
N VAL A 28 8.43 11.48 3.10
CA VAL A 28 9.12 12.79 3.15
C VAL A 28 8.27 13.86 2.47
N PHE A 29 7.59 13.51 1.38
CA PHE A 29 6.72 14.42 0.63
C PHE A 29 5.48 14.82 1.41
N SER A 30 4.97 14.00 2.33
CA SER A 30 3.79 14.36 3.12
C SER A 30 3.99 15.58 4.03
N PHE A 31 5.23 16.03 4.26
CA PHE A 31 5.52 17.24 5.04
C PHE A 31 5.49 18.54 4.21
N PHE A 32 5.23 18.46 2.90
CA PHE A 32 5.29 19.60 1.99
C PHE A 32 3.98 19.79 1.22
N ASP A 33 3.29 20.90 1.48
CA ASP A 33 2.07 21.27 0.75
C ASP A 33 2.38 22.15 -0.47
N ASN A 34 2.84 21.51 -1.55
CA ASN A 34 3.10 22.19 -2.82
C ASN A 34 2.60 21.37 -4.01
N ILE A 35 2.18 22.05 -5.09
CA ILE A 35 1.66 21.37 -6.29
C ILE A 35 2.65 20.40 -6.91
N LEU A 36 3.95 20.72 -6.87
CA LEU A 36 5.02 19.84 -7.34
C LEU A 36 5.06 18.52 -6.56
N VAL A 37 4.77 18.58 -5.26
CA VAL A 37 4.75 17.41 -4.36
C VAL A 37 3.53 16.55 -4.67
N THR A 38 2.37 17.15 -4.95
CA THR A 38 1.19 16.43 -5.41
C THR A 38 1.46 15.70 -6.73
N VAL A 39 2.06 16.38 -7.72
CA VAL A 39 2.43 15.77 -9.01
C VAL A 39 3.43 14.63 -8.81
N ALA A 40 4.44 14.83 -7.97
CA ALA A 40 5.42 13.80 -7.67
C ALA A 40 4.78 12.61 -6.92
N GLY A 41 3.81 12.85 -6.04
CA GLY A 41 3.00 11.82 -5.38
C GLY A 41 2.23 10.94 -6.36
N ILE A 42 1.67 11.53 -7.43
CA ILE A 42 1.02 10.76 -8.50
C ILE A 42 2.03 9.87 -9.23
N VAL A 43 3.23 10.38 -9.53
CA VAL A 43 4.29 9.58 -10.15
C VAL A 43 4.70 8.41 -9.24
N LEU A 44 4.88 8.66 -7.95
CA LEU A 44 5.19 7.64 -6.94
C LEU A 44 4.10 6.55 -6.88
N LEU A 45 2.83 6.95 -6.95
CA LEU A 45 1.71 6.02 -7.02
C LEU A 45 1.76 5.14 -8.27
N ILE A 46 2.05 5.71 -9.44
CA ILE A 46 2.21 4.96 -10.70
C ILE A 46 3.35 3.95 -10.59
N VAL A 47 4.51 4.38 -10.04
CA VAL A 47 5.64 3.47 -9.82
C VAL A 47 5.23 2.31 -8.90
N ARG A 48 4.51 2.58 -7.79
CA ARG A 48 4.00 1.54 -6.89
C ARG A 48 3.13 0.54 -7.64
N ILE A 49 2.21 1.00 -8.48
CA ILE A 49 1.32 0.12 -9.27
C ILE A 49 2.14 -0.80 -10.19
N VAL A 50 3.14 -0.25 -10.90
CA VAL A 50 3.99 -1.03 -11.81
C VAL A 50 4.78 -2.10 -11.04
N GLN A 51 5.30 -1.78 -9.85
CA GLN A 51 6.03 -2.75 -9.04
C GLN A 51 5.11 -3.85 -8.48
N VAL A 52 3.91 -3.50 -8.02
CA VAL A 52 2.92 -4.50 -7.55
C VAL A 52 2.48 -5.40 -8.72
N ARG A 53 2.34 -4.85 -9.94
CA ARG A 53 2.12 -5.65 -11.14
C ARG A 53 3.27 -6.63 -11.41
N ALA A 54 4.51 -6.19 -11.29
CA ALA A 54 5.66 -7.07 -11.48
C ALA A 54 5.73 -8.19 -10.42
N LEU A 55 5.18 -7.96 -9.23
CA LEU A 55 5.01 -8.98 -8.18
C LEU A 55 3.81 -9.90 -8.41
N ALA A 56 2.82 -9.48 -9.21
CA ALA A 56 1.65 -10.30 -9.53
C ALA A 56 2.04 -11.60 -10.26
N ASP A 57 3.10 -11.57 -11.06
CA ASP A 57 3.59 -12.75 -11.79
C ASP A 57 4.31 -13.77 -10.87
N VAL A 58 4.55 -13.41 -9.60
CA VAL A 58 5.35 -14.21 -8.65
C VAL A 58 4.47 -14.88 -7.59
N SER A 59 3.31 -14.31 -7.27
CA SER A 59 2.41 -14.82 -6.24
C SER A 59 0.95 -14.53 -6.59
N ASP A 60 0.09 -15.54 -6.44
CA ASP A 60 -1.36 -15.41 -6.64
C ASP A 60 -1.98 -14.35 -5.69
N GLY A 61 -1.44 -14.23 -4.47
CA GLY A 61 -1.82 -13.20 -3.51
C GLY A 61 -1.52 -11.80 -4.03
N MET A 62 -0.37 -11.61 -4.65
CA MET A 62 0.04 -10.35 -5.28
C MET A 62 -0.78 -10.03 -6.53
N ALA A 63 -1.13 -11.03 -7.34
CA ALA A 63 -2.02 -10.86 -8.49
C ALA A 63 -3.42 -10.41 -8.06
N ARG A 64 -3.90 -10.90 -6.91
CA ARG A 64 -5.16 -10.42 -6.33
C ARG A 64 -5.01 -9.00 -5.78
N ALA A 65 -3.93 -8.71 -5.06
CA ALA A 65 -3.63 -7.36 -4.56
C ALA A 65 -3.60 -6.33 -5.70
N TYR A 66 -2.92 -6.63 -6.80
CA TYR A 66 -2.86 -5.75 -7.98
C TYR A 66 -4.24 -5.46 -8.58
N ARG A 67 -5.06 -6.51 -8.79
CA ARG A 67 -6.40 -6.34 -9.37
C ARG A 67 -7.28 -5.46 -8.49
N VAL A 68 -7.30 -5.73 -7.18
CA VAL A 68 -8.09 -4.96 -6.22
C VAL A 68 -7.55 -3.53 -6.10
N LEU A 69 -6.23 -3.32 -6.16
CA LEU A 69 -5.60 -2.00 -6.16
C LEU A 69 -6.10 -1.14 -7.32
N ILE A 70 -6.06 -1.67 -8.54
CA ILE A 70 -6.53 -0.94 -9.73
C ILE A 70 -8.02 -0.61 -9.64
N THR A 71 -8.85 -1.59 -9.22
CA THR A 71 -10.28 -1.36 -9.03
C THR A 71 -10.55 -0.28 -7.97
N GLY A 72 -9.88 -0.35 -6.83
CA GLY A 72 -10.01 0.63 -5.75
C GLY A 72 -9.55 2.02 -6.19
N LEU A 73 -8.45 2.13 -6.94
CA LEU A 73 -7.95 3.40 -7.46
C LEU A 73 -8.90 4.00 -8.49
N ALA A 74 -9.36 3.21 -9.45
CA ALA A 74 -10.30 3.67 -10.47
C ALA A 74 -11.59 4.19 -9.84
N LEU A 75 -12.08 3.51 -8.80
CA LEU A 75 -13.29 3.90 -8.10
C LEU A 75 -13.06 5.14 -7.22
N THR A 76 -11.96 5.19 -6.46
CA THR A 76 -11.64 6.33 -5.58
C THR A 76 -11.38 7.59 -6.38
N VAL A 77 -10.42 7.55 -7.32
CA VAL A 77 -10.01 8.72 -8.11
C VAL A 77 -11.09 9.08 -9.12
N GLY A 78 -11.65 8.10 -9.82
CA GLY A 78 -12.70 8.31 -10.82
C GLY A 78 -13.95 8.94 -10.21
N CYS A 79 -14.46 8.39 -9.10
CA CYS A 79 -15.63 8.98 -8.43
C CYS A 79 -15.31 10.31 -7.77
N SER A 80 -14.10 10.54 -7.24
CA SER A 80 -13.72 11.85 -6.71
C SER A 80 -13.74 12.93 -7.81
N LEU A 81 -13.19 12.63 -8.99
CA LEU A 81 -13.21 13.55 -10.14
C LEU A 81 -14.65 13.81 -10.63
N LEU A 82 -15.47 12.77 -10.74
CA LEU A 82 -16.88 12.93 -11.10
C LEU A 82 -17.67 13.72 -10.05
N GLY A 83 -17.36 13.54 -8.77
CA GLY A 83 -17.93 14.31 -7.67
C GLY A 83 -17.59 15.80 -7.74
N LEU A 84 -16.35 16.14 -8.12
CA LEU A 84 -15.93 17.51 -8.37
C LEU A 84 -16.64 18.13 -9.58
N LEU A 85 -16.84 17.37 -10.66
CA LEU A 85 -17.57 17.84 -11.84
C LEU A 85 -19.07 18.03 -11.57
N ALA A 86 -19.64 17.22 -10.68
CA ALA A 86 -21.05 17.26 -10.30
C ALA A 86 -21.34 18.12 -9.05
N PHE A 87 -20.43 19.03 -8.69
CA PHE A 87 -20.49 19.78 -7.44
C PHE A 87 -21.80 20.56 -7.28
N GLY A 88 -22.38 20.49 -6.07
CA GLY A 88 -23.66 21.16 -5.75
C GLY A 88 -24.91 20.37 -6.13
N SER A 89 -24.77 19.11 -6.54
CA SER A 89 -25.89 18.22 -6.87
C SER A 89 -25.94 16.98 -5.98
N ILE A 90 -27.07 16.26 -5.95
CA ILE A 90 -27.15 14.98 -5.25
C ILE A 90 -26.16 13.94 -5.80
N LEU A 91 -25.76 14.08 -7.06
CA LEU A 91 -24.75 13.23 -7.69
C LEU A 91 -23.38 13.38 -7.03
N SER A 92 -23.00 14.58 -6.56
CA SER A 92 -21.71 14.74 -5.86
C SER A 92 -21.67 13.96 -4.55
N VAL A 93 -22.81 13.84 -3.85
CA VAL A 93 -22.92 13.03 -2.64
C VAL A 93 -22.79 11.53 -2.97
N ILE A 94 -23.48 11.08 -4.02
CA ILE A 94 -23.40 9.68 -4.48
C ILE A 94 -21.96 9.33 -4.90
N PHE A 95 -21.30 10.22 -5.64
CA PHE A 95 -19.92 10.01 -6.05
C PHE A 95 -18.94 10.08 -4.88
N ALA A 96 -19.17 10.92 -3.87
CA ALA A 96 -18.37 10.91 -2.64
C ALA A 96 -18.50 9.58 -1.87
N LEU A 97 -19.73 9.05 -1.74
CA LEU A 97 -19.96 7.73 -1.13
C LEU A 97 -19.32 6.60 -1.95
N ALA A 98 -19.38 6.68 -3.28
CA ALA A 98 -18.67 5.74 -4.14
C ALA A 98 -17.15 5.85 -3.95
N ALA A 99 -16.58 7.05 -3.91
CA ALA A 99 -15.16 7.23 -3.64
C ALA A 99 -14.74 6.63 -2.28
N LEU A 100 -15.57 6.78 -1.25
CA LEU A 100 -15.37 6.11 0.06
C LEU A 100 -15.40 4.58 -0.06
N ALA A 101 -16.33 4.00 -0.82
CA ALA A 101 -16.32 2.57 -1.10
C ALA A 101 -15.01 2.14 -1.81
N GLY A 102 -14.48 2.99 -2.69
CA GLY A 102 -13.20 2.79 -3.36
C GLY A 102 -12.03 2.76 -2.37
N ALA A 103 -12.04 3.66 -1.39
CA ALA A 103 -11.04 3.67 -0.32
C ALA A 103 -11.09 2.37 0.52
N ILE A 104 -12.27 1.83 0.78
CA ILE A 104 -12.42 0.51 1.44
C ILE A 104 -11.83 -0.60 0.55
N VAL A 105 -12.06 -0.57 -0.76
CA VAL A 105 -11.47 -1.53 -1.70
C VAL A 105 -9.94 -1.42 -1.72
N LEU A 106 -9.37 -0.21 -1.63
CA LEU A 106 -7.93 -0.02 -1.48
C LEU A 106 -7.38 -0.64 -0.20
N LEU A 107 -8.14 -0.58 0.89
CA LEU A 107 -7.79 -1.26 2.14
C LEU A 107 -7.73 -2.78 1.95
N VAL A 108 -8.67 -3.34 1.18
CA VAL A 108 -8.65 -4.77 0.81
C VAL A 108 -7.44 -5.10 -0.09
N ALA A 109 -7.02 -4.17 -0.97
CA ALA A 109 -5.80 -4.34 -1.75
C ALA A 109 -4.55 -4.43 -0.86
N ASP A 110 -4.45 -3.54 0.15
CA ASP A 110 -3.36 -3.56 1.13
C ASP A 110 -3.39 -4.85 1.97
N TYR A 111 -4.57 -5.34 2.34
CA TYR A 111 -4.72 -6.64 2.99
C TYR A 111 -4.08 -7.76 2.15
N TYR A 112 -4.47 -7.87 0.88
CA TYR A 112 -3.91 -8.91 0.00
C TYR A 112 -2.42 -8.72 -0.25
N PHE A 113 -1.92 -7.48 -0.27
CA PHE A 113 -0.50 -7.19 -0.40
C PHE A 113 0.29 -7.71 0.80
N PHE A 114 -0.07 -7.33 2.04
CA PHE A 114 0.67 -7.75 3.23
C PHE A 114 0.53 -9.24 3.52
N PHE A 115 -0.64 -9.84 3.28
CA PHE A 115 -0.82 -11.28 3.40
C PHE A 115 -0.05 -12.04 2.31
N GLY A 116 -0.04 -11.53 1.07
CA GLY A 116 0.73 -12.11 -0.02
C GLY A 116 2.25 -12.07 0.23
N LEU A 117 2.77 -11.05 0.94
CA LEU A 117 4.16 -11.03 1.39
C LEU A 117 4.45 -12.11 2.43
N ASP A 118 3.54 -12.31 3.40
CA ASP A 118 3.71 -13.33 4.43
C ASP A 118 3.73 -14.75 3.84
N ASP A 119 2.82 -15.01 2.89
CA ASP A 119 2.74 -16.30 2.20
C ASP A 119 4.00 -16.55 1.36
N LEU A 120 4.52 -15.51 0.68
CA LEU A 120 5.79 -15.59 -0.06
C LEU A 120 6.97 -15.91 0.87
N ALA A 121 6.99 -15.32 2.06
CA ALA A 121 8.02 -15.57 3.06
C ALA A 121 7.99 -17.01 3.58
N ALA A 122 6.79 -17.55 3.80
CA ALA A 122 6.60 -18.94 4.19
C ALA A 122 7.01 -19.91 3.08
N LEU A 123 6.65 -19.63 1.82
CA LEU A 123 6.98 -20.47 0.66
C LEU A 123 8.47 -20.51 0.36
N ARG A 124 9.16 -19.36 0.46
CA ARG A 124 10.59 -19.24 0.14
C ARG A 124 11.51 -19.42 1.36
N GLY A 125 10.94 -19.61 2.55
CA GLY A 125 11.71 -19.87 3.77
C GLY A 125 12.58 -18.69 4.23
N TYR A 126 12.12 -17.46 4.04
CA TYR A 126 12.88 -16.27 4.45
C TYR A 126 13.08 -16.25 5.98
N ALA A 127 14.24 -15.76 6.42
CA ALA A 127 14.59 -15.60 7.84
C ALA A 127 13.83 -14.43 8.51
N TYR A 128 12.51 -14.37 8.29
CA TYR A 128 11.62 -13.35 8.80
C TYR A 128 10.46 -14.01 9.57
N PRO A 129 10.12 -13.54 10.79
CA PRO A 129 9.06 -14.16 11.58
C PRO A 129 7.70 -14.10 10.87
N GLN A 130 7.08 -15.27 10.68
CA GLN A 130 5.74 -15.37 10.09
C GLN A 130 4.72 -14.53 10.87
N GLY A 131 3.86 -13.82 10.15
CA GLY A 131 2.82 -12.96 10.68
C GLY A 131 3.29 -11.59 11.16
N ARG A 132 4.60 -11.30 11.22
CA ARG A 132 5.08 -9.95 11.59
C ARG A 132 4.72 -8.91 10.52
N ILE A 133 4.78 -9.27 9.24
CA ILE A 133 4.44 -8.36 8.13
C ILE A 133 2.93 -8.05 8.10
N LYS A 134 2.09 -9.03 8.48
CA LYS A 134 0.63 -8.86 8.63
C LYS A 134 0.26 -7.80 9.69
N ARG A 135 1.13 -7.55 10.67
CA ARG A 135 0.91 -6.50 11.68
C ARG A 135 0.90 -5.10 11.06
N CYS A 136 1.60 -4.87 9.95
CA CYS A 136 1.56 -3.57 9.25
C CYS A 136 0.14 -3.22 8.81
N PHE A 137 -0.59 -4.20 8.27
CA PHE A 137 -1.99 -4.01 7.89
C PHE A 137 -2.86 -3.62 9.09
N TRP A 138 -2.77 -4.37 10.19
CA TRP A 138 -3.55 -4.09 11.40
C TRP A 138 -3.20 -2.74 12.03
N LEU A 139 -1.92 -2.37 12.04
CA LEU A 139 -1.46 -1.07 12.52
C LEU A 139 -2.00 0.07 11.66
N SER A 140 -1.95 -0.04 10.33
CA SER A 140 -2.52 0.95 9.43
C SER A 140 -4.04 1.04 9.54
N LEU A 141 -4.74 -0.09 9.71
CA LEU A 141 -6.18 -0.13 9.86
C LEU A 141 -6.63 0.56 11.17
N ILE A 142 -6.09 0.11 12.31
CA ILE A 142 -6.42 0.70 13.62
C ILE A 142 -5.98 2.16 13.65
N GLY A 143 -4.80 2.44 13.10
CA GLY A 143 -4.25 3.76 12.95
C GLY A 143 -5.16 4.71 12.20
N GLY A 144 -5.65 4.32 11.03
CA GLY A 144 -6.58 5.13 10.24
C GLY A 144 -7.87 5.45 10.99
N VAL A 145 -8.40 4.49 11.77
CA VAL A 145 -9.59 4.72 12.61
C VAL A 145 -9.29 5.73 13.72
N VAL A 146 -8.17 5.57 14.43
CA VAL A 146 -7.75 6.49 15.50
C VAL A 146 -7.56 7.90 14.94
N VAL A 147 -6.81 8.03 13.83
CA VAL A 147 -6.57 9.31 13.14
C VAL A 147 -7.89 9.98 12.78
N GLY A 148 -8.80 9.27 12.09
CA GLY A 148 -10.09 9.82 11.69
C GLY A 148 -10.96 10.30 12.85
N ILE A 149 -10.99 9.55 13.97
CA ILE A 149 -11.71 9.97 15.18
C ILE A 149 -11.05 11.22 15.79
N THR A 150 -9.73 11.23 15.90
CA THR A 150 -9.00 12.33 16.55
C THR A 150 -9.04 13.63 15.77
N GLU A 151 -9.05 13.58 14.43
CA GLU A 151 -9.30 14.74 13.57
C GLU A 151 -10.70 15.31 13.81
N GLN A 152 -11.72 14.45 13.91
CA GLN A 152 -13.09 14.89 14.17
C GLN A 152 -13.28 15.50 15.57
N LEU A 153 -12.43 15.12 16.53
CA LEU A 153 -12.39 15.69 17.88
C LEU A 153 -11.55 16.97 17.98
N GLY A 154 -10.97 17.47 16.87
CA GLY A 154 -10.16 18.68 16.84
C GLY A 154 -8.72 18.50 17.32
N ALA A 155 -8.26 17.26 17.53
CA ALA A 155 -6.91 16.93 17.96
C ALA A 155 -5.99 16.62 16.76
N ALA A 156 -5.93 17.53 15.79
CA ALA A 156 -5.19 17.34 14.52
C ALA A 156 -3.70 17.00 14.74
N TRP A 157 -3.05 17.66 15.71
CA TRP A 157 -1.64 17.40 16.05
C TRP A 157 -1.40 15.97 16.54
N PHE A 158 -2.37 15.37 17.24
CA PHE A 158 -2.28 14.00 17.72
C PHE A 158 -2.51 13.00 16.59
N ALA A 159 -3.48 13.30 15.72
CA ALA A 159 -3.76 12.50 14.52
C ALA A 159 -2.52 12.42 13.62
N GLU A 160 -1.87 13.56 13.38
CA GLU A 160 -0.66 13.66 12.58
C GLU A 160 0.51 12.89 13.22
N ALA A 161 0.73 13.05 14.52
CA ALA A 161 1.75 12.29 15.25
C ALA A 161 1.52 10.77 15.18
N CYS A 162 0.27 10.32 15.35
CA CYS A 162 -0.08 8.90 15.19
C CYS A 162 0.24 8.41 13.77
N ASN A 163 -0.18 9.13 12.74
CA ASN A 163 0.04 8.77 11.34
C ASN A 163 1.54 8.65 11.02
N ILE A 164 2.35 9.59 11.50
CA ILE A 164 3.82 9.55 11.39
C ILE A 164 4.37 8.27 12.04
N VAL A 165 3.99 7.99 13.28
CA VAL A 165 4.47 6.79 14.02
C VAL A 165 4.11 5.50 13.28
N ILE A 166 2.87 5.37 12.80
CA ILE A 166 2.41 4.18 12.08
C ILE A 166 3.17 4.01 10.76
N THR A 167 3.39 5.11 10.02
CA THR A 167 4.13 5.09 8.76
C THR A 167 5.59 4.69 8.98
N VAL A 168 6.25 5.25 10.00
CA VAL A 168 7.63 4.89 10.38
C VAL A 168 7.73 3.42 10.77
N ILE A 169 6.82 2.91 11.59
CA ILE A 169 6.80 1.48 11.96
C ILE A 169 6.64 0.59 10.72
N THR A 170 5.74 0.95 9.81
CA THR A 170 5.50 0.22 8.57
C THR A 170 6.75 0.20 7.68
N LEU A 171 7.42 1.33 7.53
CA LEU A 171 8.68 1.44 6.78
C LEU A 171 9.79 0.58 7.38
N VAL A 172 9.91 0.55 8.70
CA VAL A 172 10.92 -0.27 9.40
C VAL A 172 10.63 -1.76 9.23
N LEU A 173 9.36 -2.18 9.37
CA LEU A 173 8.98 -3.58 9.18
C LEU A 173 9.19 -4.05 7.73
N LEU A 174 8.88 -3.20 6.75
CA LEU A 174 9.16 -3.49 5.34
C LEU A 174 10.66 -3.55 5.05
N TRP A 175 11.47 -2.70 5.70
CA TRP A 175 12.93 -2.76 5.59
C TRP A 175 13.49 -4.07 6.16
N GLN A 176 13.06 -4.49 7.35
CA GLN A 176 13.48 -5.78 7.94
C GLN A 176 13.09 -6.96 7.04
N TYR A 177 11.90 -6.90 6.43
CA TYR A 177 11.48 -7.89 5.45
C TYR A 177 12.40 -7.90 4.23
N LEU A 178 12.76 -6.72 3.72
CA LEU A 178 13.66 -6.56 2.58
C LEU A 178 15.05 -7.14 2.83
N GLU A 179 15.61 -6.94 4.02
CA GLU A 179 16.89 -7.52 4.41
C GLU A 179 16.84 -9.04 4.46
N ALA A 180 15.76 -9.62 5.00
CA ALA A 180 15.56 -11.07 5.01
C ALA A 180 15.46 -11.65 3.59
N VAL A 181 14.74 -10.97 2.68
CA VAL A 181 14.67 -11.34 1.26
C VAL A 181 16.05 -11.26 0.61
N LYS A 182 16.81 -10.19 0.87
CA LYS A 182 18.16 -10.00 0.32
C LYS A 182 19.09 -11.14 0.71
N GLN A 183 19.11 -11.50 1.98
CA GLN A 183 19.95 -12.59 2.49
C GLN A 183 19.58 -13.92 1.84
N ALA A 184 18.29 -14.21 1.69
CA ALA A 184 17.84 -15.44 1.04
C ALA A 184 18.19 -15.48 -0.46
N GLU A 185 18.03 -14.37 -1.19
CA GLU A 185 18.39 -14.30 -2.62
C GLU A 185 19.90 -14.26 -2.86
N GLN A 186 20.72 -13.82 -1.89
CA GLN A 186 22.18 -13.85 -1.98
C GLN A 186 22.79 -15.20 -1.60
N ASN A 187 22.06 -16.01 -0.83
CA ASN A 187 22.50 -17.33 -0.35
C ASN A 187 21.95 -18.50 -1.19
N ALA A 188 21.05 -18.24 -2.14
CA ALA A 188 20.46 -19.20 -3.07
C ALA A 188 21.24 -19.23 -4.40
#